data_AF-A0A371EWU0-F1
#
_entry.id   AF-A0A371EWU0-F1
#
_cell.length_a   1.000
_cell.length_b   1.000
_cell.length_c   1.000
_cell.angle_alpha   90.00
_cell.angle_beta   90.00
_cell.angle_gamma   90.00
#
_symmetry.space_group_name_H-M   'P 1'
#
loop_
_entity.id
_entity.type
_entity.pdbx_description
1 polymer ?
#
loop_
_entity_poly.entity_id
_entity_poly.type
_entity_poly.pdbx_seq_one_letter_code
_entity_poly.pdbx_strand_id
1 'polypeptide(L)'
;MALRGKWVLIPVFWFCLFPICIWAAKEANPLQQKLRFGKNGEFKILQIADLHYANGKRTHCLDVLPSQYASCSDLNTTAFIQTIIHAEKPHLIVFT
;
A
#
# COMPACT_ATOMS: atom_id res chain seq x y z
N MET A 1 -54.67 36.41 39.19
CA MET A 1 -53.76 37.21 38.34
C MET A 1 -53.34 36.36 37.17
N ALA A 2 -53.85 36.69 35.98
CA ALA A 2 -53.47 36.08 34.72
C ALA A 2 -52.19 36.77 34.21
N LEU A 3 -51.26 35.99 33.65
CA LEU A 3 -50.23 36.39 32.69
C LEU A 3 -49.75 35.08 32.01
N ARG A 4 -50.42 34.64 30.95
CA ARG A 4 -49.97 34.76 29.54
C ARG A 4 -48.48 34.44 29.35
N GLY A 5 -48.19 33.23 28.88
CA GLY A 5 -46.90 32.84 28.31
C GLY A 5 -47.14 31.97 27.09
N LYS A 6 -46.79 32.49 25.92
CA LYS A 6 -47.16 32.01 24.59
C LYS A 6 -46.50 30.68 24.21
N TRP A 7 -47.30 29.83 23.58
CA TRP A 7 -46.94 28.75 22.68
C TRP A 7 -45.69 29.05 21.84
N VAL A 8 -44.66 28.21 21.96
CA VAL A 8 -43.73 27.94 20.86
C VAL A 8 -43.54 26.43 20.83
N LEU A 9 -44.44 25.77 20.09
CA LEU A 9 -44.15 24.49 19.47
C LEU A 9 -42.96 24.73 18.54
N ILE A 10 -41.75 24.46 19.03
CA ILE A 10 -40.54 24.49 18.21
C ILE A 10 -40.67 23.30 17.26
N PRO A 11 -40.82 23.53 15.95
CA PRO A 11 -41.01 22.44 15.02
C PRO A 11 -39.70 21.65 14.97
N VAL A 12 -39.80 20.33 15.12
CA VAL A 12 -38.74 19.32 14.85
C VAL A 12 -38.35 19.29 13.36
N PHE A 13 -38.59 20.39 12.64
CA PHE A 13 -38.57 20.52 11.20
C PHE A 13 -37.39 21.39 10.75
N TRP A 14 -36.21 21.10 11.29
CA TRP A 14 -34.97 21.70 10.77
C TRP A 14 -33.77 20.75 10.83
N PHE A 15 -33.99 19.47 10.55
CA PHE A 15 -32.91 18.51 10.29
C PHE A 15 -33.19 17.61 9.08
N CYS A 16 -34.06 18.04 8.16
CA CYS A 16 -34.43 17.27 6.96
C CYS A 16 -33.92 17.87 5.64
N LEU A 17 -33.11 18.94 5.67
CA LEU A 17 -32.68 19.64 4.44
C LEU A 17 -31.16 19.76 4.25
N PHE A 18 -30.35 19.08 5.06
CA PHE A 18 -29.04 18.68 4.55
C PHE A 18 -29.27 17.38 3.79
N PRO A 19 -29.19 17.35 2.45
CA PRO A 19 -28.94 16.09 1.80
C PRO A 19 -27.63 15.62 2.41
N ILE A 20 -27.70 14.61 3.27
CA ILE A 20 -26.54 13.78 3.54
C ILE A 20 -26.28 13.19 2.17
N CYS A 21 -25.42 13.86 1.39
CA CYS A 21 -24.77 13.27 0.26
C CYS A 21 -23.98 12.13 0.87
N ILE A 22 -24.64 10.99 1.03
CA ILE A 22 -24.01 9.71 1.24
C ILE A 22 -23.29 9.50 -0.08
N TRP A 23 -22.10 10.07 -0.16
CA TRP A 23 -21.10 9.66 -1.12
C TRP A 23 -20.88 8.20 -0.77
N ALA A 24 -21.59 7.32 -1.48
CA ALA A 24 -21.24 5.92 -1.51
C ALA A 24 -19.82 5.89 -2.06
N ALA A 25 -18.84 5.83 -1.17
CA ALA A 25 -17.48 5.54 -1.55
C ALA A 25 -17.57 4.18 -2.26
N LYS A 26 -17.41 4.20 -3.59
CA LYS A 26 -17.21 2.97 -4.34
C LYS A 26 -15.98 2.35 -3.70
N GLU A 27 -16.15 1.28 -2.91
CA GLU A 27 -15.03 0.47 -2.52
C GLU A 27 -14.31 0.13 -3.82
N ALA A 28 -13.10 0.65 -3.97
CA ALA A 28 -12.19 0.15 -4.95
C ALA A 28 -11.98 -1.30 -4.53
N ASN A 29 -12.73 -2.22 -5.14
CA ASN A 29 -12.48 -3.64 -5.02
C ASN A 29 -11.01 -3.78 -5.43
N PRO A 30 -10.09 -3.95 -4.47
CA PRO A 30 -8.67 -3.88 -4.76
C PRO A 30 -8.46 -5.04 -5.70
N LEU A 31 -8.24 -4.73 -6.99
CA LEU A 31 -8.14 -5.66 -8.11
C LEU A 31 -7.59 -6.96 -7.55
N GLN A 32 -8.48 -7.92 -7.26
CA GLN A 32 -8.07 -9.11 -6.52
C GLN A 32 -7.29 -9.88 -7.56
N GLN A 33 -5.99 -9.59 -7.64
CA GLN A 33 -5.11 -10.06 -8.68
C GLN A 33 -4.88 -11.52 -8.37
N LYS A 34 -5.82 -12.34 -8.85
CA LYS A 34 -5.79 -13.78 -8.67
C LYS A 34 -4.49 -14.27 -9.27
N LEU A 35 -3.74 -15.02 -8.49
CA LEU A 35 -2.57 -15.74 -8.97
C LEU A 35 -3.03 -16.67 -10.10
N ARG A 36 -2.30 -16.64 -11.21
CA ARG A 36 -2.60 -17.39 -12.42
C ARG A 36 -1.32 -18.01 -12.93
N PHE A 37 -1.45 -19.21 -13.49
CA PHE A 37 -0.40 -19.84 -14.28
C PHE A 37 -0.17 -19.04 -15.57
N GLY A 38 1.06 -19.08 -16.07
CA GLY A 38 1.43 -18.53 -17.37
C GLY A 38 0.76 -19.28 -18.51
N LYS A 39 0.87 -18.74 -19.73
CA LYS A 39 0.24 -19.34 -20.93
C LYS A 39 0.75 -20.75 -21.23
N ASN A 40 1.96 -21.08 -20.78
CA ASN A 40 2.59 -22.39 -20.88
C ASN A 40 2.24 -23.33 -19.72
N GLY A 41 1.41 -22.90 -18.77
CA GLY A 41 1.04 -23.67 -17.58
C GLY A 41 2.07 -23.61 -16.44
N GLU A 42 3.13 -22.81 -16.54
CA GLU A 42 4.10 -22.65 -15.47
C GLU A 42 3.65 -21.62 -14.43
N PHE A 43 4.05 -21.82 -13.16
CA PHE A 43 3.91 -20.83 -12.10
C PHE A 43 5.27 -20.58 -11.46
N LYS A 44 5.81 -19.40 -11.74
CA LYS A 44 7.14 -18.97 -11.28
C LYS A 44 7.02 -18.09 -10.04
N ILE A 45 7.75 -18.46 -8.98
CA ILE A 45 7.84 -17.70 -7.74
C ILE A 45 9.26 -17.17 -7.61
N LEU A 46 9.40 -15.87 -7.35
CA LEU A 46 10.66 -15.27 -6.94
C LEU A 46 10.62 -15.09 -5.42
N GLN A 47 11.42 -15.87 -4.69
CA GLN A 47 11.56 -15.72 -3.26
C GLN A 47 12.78 -14.86 -2.95
N ILE A 48 12.60 -13.87 -2.07
CA ILE A 48 13.61 -12.90 -1.68
C ILE A 48 13.68 -12.91 -0.16
N ALA A 49 14.80 -13.38 0.38
CA ALA A 49 15.00 -13.52 1.82
C ALA A 49 15.99 -12.48 2.36
N ASP A 50 15.87 -12.17 3.65
CA ASP A 50 16.94 -11.55 4.46
C ASP A 50 17.55 -10.27 3.85
N LEU A 51 16.71 -9.42 3.24
CA LEU A 51 17.19 -8.23 2.52
C LEU A 51 17.92 -7.22 3.38
N HIS A 52 17.53 -7.14 4.66
CA HIS A 52 18.11 -6.26 5.67
C HIS A 52 18.32 -4.82 5.16
N TYR A 53 17.31 -4.27 4.48
CA TYR A 53 17.30 -2.88 4.04
C TYR A 53 17.48 -1.93 5.24
N ALA A 54 18.31 -0.91 5.05
CA ALA A 54 18.53 0.17 5.99
C ALA A 54 17.95 1.48 5.43
N ASN A 55 18.74 2.56 5.36
CA ASN A 55 18.29 3.89 4.92
C ASN A 55 18.75 4.22 3.50
N GLY A 56 18.62 3.26 2.57
CA GLY A 56 18.87 3.50 1.16
C GLY A 56 20.35 3.83 0.92
N LYS A 57 20.58 4.90 0.15
CA LYS A 57 21.93 5.44 -0.12
C LYS A 57 22.64 6.00 1.12
N ARG A 58 21.92 6.31 2.22
CA ARG A 58 22.50 6.98 3.39
C ARG A 58 23.27 6.03 4.30
N THR A 59 23.11 4.72 4.12
CA THR A 59 23.73 3.67 4.93
C THR A 59 24.56 2.77 4.04
N HIS A 60 25.81 2.53 4.47
CA HIS A 60 26.71 1.59 3.81
C HIS A 60 26.42 0.16 4.27
N CYS A 61 26.72 -0.80 3.39
CA CYS A 61 26.70 -2.21 3.75
C CYS A 61 27.73 -2.51 4.85
N LEU A 62 27.39 -3.46 5.71
CA LEU A 62 28.31 -4.02 6.70
C LEU A 62 28.99 -5.26 6.13
N ASP A 63 30.16 -5.60 6.66
CA ASP A 63 30.89 -6.85 6.38
C ASP A 63 31.22 -7.10 4.90
N VAL A 64 31.42 -6.02 4.14
CA VAL A 64 31.94 -6.05 2.75
C VAL A 64 33.44 -5.80 2.70
N LEU A 65 34.08 -6.09 1.56
CA LEU A 65 35.49 -5.76 1.37
C LEU A 65 35.72 -4.24 1.49
N PRO A 66 36.90 -3.78 1.96
CA PRO A 66 37.18 -2.35 2.10
C PRO A 66 36.97 -1.54 0.80
N SER A 67 37.27 -2.12 -0.35
CA SER A 67 37.05 -1.51 -1.67
C SER A 67 35.58 -1.34 -2.05
N GLN A 68 34.68 -2.13 -1.46
CA GLN A 68 33.25 -2.14 -1.76
C GLN A 68 32.45 -1.21 -0.85
N TYR A 69 33.00 -0.84 0.30
CA TYR A 69 32.31 -0.06 1.31
C TYR A 69 31.74 1.25 0.76
N ALA A 70 32.53 2.00 -0.01
CA ALA A 70 32.11 3.29 -0.57
C ALA A 70 30.95 3.18 -1.58
N SER A 71 30.84 2.05 -2.28
CA SER A 71 29.86 1.86 -3.36
C SER A 71 28.65 1.00 -2.98
N CYS A 72 28.71 0.27 -1.85
CA CYS A 72 27.66 -0.65 -1.45
C CYS A 72 26.59 0.05 -0.61
N SER A 73 25.34 -0.11 -1.01
CA SER A 73 24.14 0.35 -0.31
C SER A 73 22.94 -0.51 -0.69
N ASP A 74 21.82 -0.28 -0.01
CA ASP A 74 20.50 -0.80 -0.35
C ASP A 74 20.12 -0.64 -1.83
N LEU A 75 20.60 0.42 -2.49
CA LEU A 75 20.31 0.65 -3.91
C LEU A 75 20.88 -0.45 -4.81
N ASN A 76 22.01 -1.06 -4.43
CA ASN A 76 22.60 -2.17 -5.14
C ASN A 76 21.69 -3.40 -5.04
N THR A 77 21.16 -3.69 -3.86
CA THR A 77 20.19 -4.77 -3.62
C THR A 77 18.91 -4.54 -4.43
N THR A 78 18.37 -3.32 -4.44
CA THR A 78 17.19 -2.97 -5.24
C THR A 78 17.44 -3.16 -6.73
N ALA A 79 18.58 -2.67 -7.25
CA ALA A 79 18.94 -2.80 -8.65
C ALA A 79 19.09 -4.27 -9.09
N PHE A 80 19.69 -5.10 -8.22
CA PHE A 80 19.80 -6.52 -8.47
C PHE A 80 18.43 -7.20 -8.54
N ILE A 81 17.55 -6.97 -7.55
CA ILE A 81 16.20 -7.53 -7.53
C ILE A 81 15.40 -7.12 -8.76
N GLN A 82 15.46 -5.84 -9.16
CA GLN A 82 14.79 -5.35 -10.36
C GLN A 82 15.27 -6.10 -11.60
N THR A 83 16.58 -6.32 -11.73
CA THR A 83 17.17 -7.09 -12.83
C THR A 83 16.58 -8.50 -12.90
N ILE A 84 16.48 -9.18 -11.74
CA ILE A 84 15.88 -10.52 -11.66
C ILE A 84 14.39 -10.51 -11.99
N ILE A 85 13.61 -9.55 -11.47
CA ILE A 85 12.18 -9.44 -11.78
C ILE A 85 11.96 -9.28 -13.29
N HIS A 86 12.79 -8.47 -13.96
CA HIS A 86 12.68 -8.25 -15.40
C HIS A 86 13.09 -9.46 -16.23
N ALA A 87 14.15 -10.16 -15.81
CA ALA A 87 14.63 -11.36 -16.49
C ALA A 87 13.64 -12.53 -16.31
N GLU A 88 13.17 -12.76 -15.08
CA GLU A 88 12.42 -13.96 -14.73
C GLU A 88 10.92 -13.83 -14.93
N LYS A 89 10.37 -12.60 -14.82
CA LYS A 89 8.93 -12.29 -14.90
C LYS A 89 8.09 -13.23 -14.00
N PRO A 90 8.32 -13.23 -12.67
CA PRO A 90 7.62 -14.12 -11.75
C PRO A 90 6.12 -13.79 -11.67
N HIS A 91 5.32 -14.79 -11.31
CA HIS A 91 3.88 -14.66 -11.07
C HIS A 91 3.58 -14.24 -9.63
N LEU A 92 4.50 -14.55 -8.72
CA LEU A 92 4.45 -14.19 -7.31
C LEU A 92 5.85 -13.85 -6.83
N ILE A 93 5.97 -12.76 -6.08
CA ILE A 93 7.19 -12.41 -5.35
C ILE A 93 6.90 -12.61 -3.87
N VAL A 94 7.73 -13.40 -3.20
CA VAL A 94 7.59 -13.70 -1.77
C VAL A 94 8.79 -13.11 -1.04
N PHE A 95 8.52 -12.38 0.03
CA PHE A 95 9.54 -11.90 0.96
C PHE A 95 9.49 -12.76 2.22
N THR A 96 10.63 -13.27 2.65
CA THR A 96 10.78 -14.08 3.87
C THR A 96 11.74 -13.43 4.83
#